data_AF-A0A8W8LZ28-F1
#
_entry.id   AF-A0A8W8LZ28-F1
#
_cell.length_a   1.000
_cell.length_b   1.000
_cell.length_c   1.000
_cell.angle_alpha   90.00
_cell.angle_beta   90.00
_cell.angle_gamma   90.00
#
_symmetry.space_group_name_H-M   'P 1'
#
loop_
_entity.id
_entity.type
_entity.pdbx_description
1 polymer ?
#
loop_
_entity_poly.entity_id
_entity_poly.type
_entity_poly.pdbx_seq_one_letter_code
_entity_poly.pdbx_strand_id
1 'polypeptide(L)'
;MDHTTISQTSVQTFTQPATTDSPSILQTSMQTSSRVQSTVGTTLHVNQQRECMCPCSRMKNLVIIKNEAELLTKIEKMKKELAVNKSLLSSSIRKKTSAVDPRPSASIVGGTISVVVIATVVGLIVLSDLTRVINFCWKTISKRCNRKTRAAQKGKV
;
A
#
# COMPACT_ATOMS: atom_id res chain seq x y z
N MET A 1 -18.58 -23.67 44.59
CA MET A 1 -18.98 -22.72 45.65
C MET A 1 -18.09 -21.49 45.52
N ASP A 2 -18.02 -20.86 44.36
CA ASP A 2 -19.02 -19.96 43.74
C ASP A 2 -19.30 -18.73 44.59
N HIS A 3 -18.79 -17.59 44.13
CA HIS A 3 -19.61 -16.38 44.01
C HIS A 3 -19.01 -15.48 42.91
N THR A 4 -19.49 -15.71 41.69
CA THR A 4 -19.38 -14.80 40.55
C THR A 4 -20.28 -13.59 40.81
N THR A 5 -19.70 -12.39 40.89
CA THR A 5 -20.47 -11.14 40.91
C THR A 5 -20.48 -10.54 39.52
N ILE A 6 -21.64 -10.59 38.86
CA ILE A 6 -21.92 -9.95 37.57
C ILE A 6 -22.50 -8.57 37.86
N SER A 7 -21.74 -7.51 37.63
CA SER A 7 -22.29 -6.15 37.57
C SER A 7 -22.82 -5.88 36.16
N GLN A 8 -24.14 -5.76 36.04
CA GLN A 8 -24.82 -5.30 34.84
C GLN A 8 -24.81 -3.77 34.82
N THR A 9 -24.13 -3.16 33.85
CA THR A 9 -24.23 -1.71 33.59
C THR A 9 -25.05 -1.51 32.33
N SER A 10 -26.29 -1.03 32.50
CA SER A 10 -27.17 -0.59 31.41
C SER A 10 -26.65 0.73 30.82
N VAL A 11 -26.24 0.74 29.56
CA VAL A 11 -25.90 1.99 28.84
C VAL A 11 -27.11 2.41 28.03
N GLN A 12 -27.82 3.43 28.51
CA GLN A 12 -28.91 4.08 27.77
C GLN A 12 -28.33 4.88 26.60
N THR A 13 -28.88 4.67 25.41
CA THR A 13 -28.55 5.39 24.18
C THR A 13 -29.34 6.70 24.18
N PHE A 14 -28.64 7.84 24.24
CA PHE A 14 -29.22 9.16 24.05
C PHE A 14 -28.79 9.70 22.69
N THR A 15 -29.74 9.75 21.76
CA THR A 15 -29.57 10.34 20.43
C THR A 15 -29.95 11.81 20.52
N GLN A 16 -29.03 12.72 20.21
CA GLN A 16 -29.37 14.10 19.88
C GLN A 16 -28.59 14.62 18.64
N PRO A 17 -29.18 15.59 17.92
CA PRO A 17 -28.93 15.85 16.50
C PRO A 17 -27.82 16.90 16.26
N ALA A 18 -27.39 16.95 15.01
CA ALA A 18 -26.35 17.82 14.48
C ALA A 18 -26.63 19.32 14.66
N THR A 19 -25.58 20.07 15.03
CA THR A 19 -25.44 21.50 14.71
C THR A 19 -24.04 21.78 14.19
N THR A 20 -24.04 22.21 12.93
CA THR A 20 -23.04 22.94 12.15
C THR A 20 -22.25 23.95 12.96
N ASP A 21 -20.91 23.96 12.80
CA ASP A 21 -20.15 25.18 12.54
C ASP A 21 -18.75 24.87 12.00
N SER A 22 -18.41 25.56 10.92
CA SER A 22 -17.12 25.65 10.22
C SER A 22 -16.91 27.15 10.00
N PRO A 23 -15.72 27.75 10.18
CA PRO A 23 -14.61 27.60 9.23
C PRO A 23 -13.21 27.67 9.90
N SER A 24 -12.12 27.19 9.31
CA SER A 24 -11.35 27.98 8.34
C SER A 24 -10.22 27.16 7.74
N ILE A 25 -10.07 27.39 6.45
CA ILE A 25 -9.18 26.76 5.48
C ILE A 25 -7.78 27.36 5.59
N LEU A 26 -6.74 26.52 5.56
CA LEU A 26 -5.48 26.92 4.95
C LEU A 26 -4.96 25.78 4.07
N GLN A 27 -5.17 25.93 2.76
CA GLN A 27 -4.76 25.01 1.71
C GLN A 27 -3.58 25.64 0.98
N THR A 28 -2.35 25.22 1.29
CA THR A 28 -1.17 25.62 0.51
C THR A 28 -1.01 24.67 -0.67
N SER A 29 -1.51 25.12 -1.83
CA SER A 29 -1.32 24.50 -3.14
C SER A 29 0.13 24.70 -3.62
N MET A 30 0.83 23.63 -3.96
CA MET A 30 2.07 23.73 -4.73
C MET A 30 1.73 23.49 -6.21
N GLN A 31 1.68 24.57 -6.98
CA GLN A 31 1.49 24.51 -8.43
C GLN A 31 2.82 24.20 -9.13
N THR A 32 2.80 23.10 -9.88
CA THR A 32 3.74 22.76 -10.95
C THR A 32 3.61 23.76 -12.09
N SER A 33 4.73 24.33 -12.56
CA SER A 33 4.78 25.03 -13.85
C SER A 33 5.80 24.38 -14.78
N SER A 34 5.31 24.12 -15.98
CA SER A 34 5.85 23.32 -17.07
C SER A 34 6.46 24.19 -18.18
N ARG A 35 7.26 23.54 -19.06
CA ARG A 35 7.66 23.95 -20.43
C ARG A 35 8.70 25.08 -20.55
N VAL A 36 9.58 25.19 -21.56
CA VAL A 36 9.93 24.41 -22.78
C VAL A 36 11.27 24.98 -23.31
N GLN A 37 12.15 24.06 -23.71
CA GLN A 37 13.02 24.02 -24.90
C GLN A 37 13.82 25.26 -25.36
N SER A 38 15.14 25.04 -25.35
CA SER A 38 16.13 25.21 -26.44
C SER A 38 16.22 26.54 -27.18
N THR A 39 17.42 27.14 -27.18
CA THR A 39 18.04 27.69 -28.40
C THR A 39 19.56 27.65 -28.22
N VAL A 40 20.22 26.91 -29.10
CA VAL A 40 21.68 26.93 -29.32
C VAL A 40 22.03 28.24 -30.02
N GLY A 41 23.02 28.97 -29.52
CA GLY A 41 23.50 30.18 -30.19
C GLY A 41 24.56 30.97 -29.43
N THR A 42 25.83 30.63 -29.72
CA THR A 42 27.01 31.51 -29.75
C THR A 42 27.53 32.08 -28.41
N THR A 43 28.70 31.56 -28.03
CA THR A 43 29.61 32.08 -26.99
C THR A 43 30.04 33.52 -27.28
N LEU A 44 29.46 34.46 -26.54
CA LEU A 44 30.16 35.64 -26.07
C LEU A 44 30.21 35.55 -24.54
N HIS A 45 31.42 35.46 -23.99
CA HIS A 45 31.65 35.40 -22.56
C HIS A 45 31.42 36.81 -21.98
N VAL A 46 30.15 37.20 -21.86
CA VAL A 46 29.75 38.33 -21.03
C VAL A 46 29.97 37.86 -19.59
N ASN A 47 30.96 38.45 -18.92
CA ASN A 47 31.15 38.35 -17.47
C ASN A 47 29.96 39.05 -16.78
N GLN A 48 28.80 38.41 -16.83
CA GLN A 48 27.60 38.86 -16.14
C GLN A 48 27.66 38.28 -14.74
N GLN A 49 28.39 38.96 -13.86
CA GLN A 49 28.46 38.66 -12.45
C GLN A 49 27.06 38.91 -11.85
N ARG A 50 26.20 37.89 -11.88
CA ARG A 50 24.88 37.95 -11.25
C ARG A 50 25.11 37.99 -9.73
N GLU A 51 24.83 39.14 -9.15
CA GLU A 51 24.90 39.37 -7.71
C GLU A 51 23.89 38.45 -7.02
N CYS A 52 24.40 37.42 -6.35
CA CYS A 52 23.56 36.45 -5.66
C CYS A 52 23.18 37.00 -4.27
N MET A 53 21.90 36.96 -3.92
CA MET A 53 21.38 37.45 -2.64
C MET A 53 21.64 36.53 -1.44
N CYS A 54 22.58 35.58 -1.56
CA CYS A 54 22.90 34.69 -0.45
C CYS A 54 23.93 35.33 0.50
N PRO A 55 23.79 35.18 1.82
CA PRO A 55 24.80 35.70 2.74
C PRO A 55 26.17 35.05 2.47
N CYS A 56 27.19 35.84 2.13
CA CYS A 56 28.54 35.36 1.83
C CYS A 56 29.15 34.54 2.99
N SER A 57 28.68 34.75 4.22
CA SER A 57 29.01 33.94 5.40
C SER A 57 28.71 32.44 5.22
N ARG A 58 27.77 32.07 4.34
CA ARG A 58 27.43 30.67 4.03
C ARG A 58 28.38 30.03 3.02
N MET A 59 29.20 30.82 2.31
CA MET A 59 30.17 30.33 1.31
C MET A 59 31.49 29.84 1.95
N LYS A 60 31.68 30.06 3.26
CA LYS A 60 32.93 29.73 3.98
C LYS A 60 33.29 28.24 3.97
N ASN A 61 32.35 27.35 3.64
CA ASN A 61 32.55 25.90 3.58
C ASN A 61 32.46 25.35 2.14
N LEU A 62 32.70 26.18 1.12
CA LEU A 62 32.66 25.73 -0.27
C LEU A 62 33.83 24.79 -0.57
N VAL A 63 33.53 23.52 -0.85
CA VAL A 63 34.53 22.55 -1.32
C VAL A 63 34.43 22.46 -2.84
N ILE A 64 35.47 22.95 -3.53
CA ILE A 64 35.57 22.87 -5.00
C ILE A 64 36.23 21.54 -5.35
N ILE A 65 35.42 20.56 -5.77
CA ILE A 65 35.89 19.25 -6.22
C ILE A 65 36.17 19.33 -7.72
N LYS A 66 37.44 19.18 -8.12
CA LYS A 66 37.88 19.26 -9.53
C LYS A 66 37.91 17.92 -10.24
N ASN A 67 37.85 16.82 -9.50
CA ASN A 67 37.95 15.46 -10.02
C ASN A 67 36.58 14.77 -9.99
N GLU A 68 36.16 14.17 -11.11
CA GLU A 68 34.84 13.54 -11.24
C GLU A 68 34.66 12.31 -10.33
N ALA A 69 35.71 11.52 -10.10
CA ALA A 69 35.64 10.33 -9.26
C ALA A 69 35.46 10.69 -7.77
N GLU A 70 36.10 11.75 -7.32
CA GLU A 70 35.93 12.28 -5.95
C GLU A 70 34.51 12.84 -5.75
N LEU A 71 33.95 13.49 -6.76
CA LEU A 71 32.60 14.06 -6.72
C LEU A 71 31.54 12.96 -6.56
N LEU A 72 31.63 11.90 -7.36
CA LEU A 72 30.70 10.76 -7.27
C LEU A 72 30.77 10.09 -5.90
N THR A 73 31.98 9.87 -5.37
CA THR A 73 32.17 9.29 -4.04
C THR A 73 31.54 10.15 -2.94
N LYS A 74 31.68 11.49 -3.03
CA LYS A 74 31.05 12.42 -2.09
C LYS A 74 29.52 12.38 -2.18
N ILE A 75 28.99 12.33 -3.40
CA ILE A 75 27.54 12.23 -3.65
C ILE A 75 26.98 10.94 -3.06
N GLU A 76 27.65 9.81 -3.27
CA GLU A 76 27.22 8.52 -2.71
C GLU A 76 27.27 8.50 -1.18
N LYS A 77 28.34 9.07 -0.59
CA LYS A 77 28.44 9.23 0.86
C LYS A 77 27.30 10.08 1.41
N MET A 78 27.01 11.23 0.80
CA MET A 78 25.88 12.08 1.20
C MET A 78 24.54 11.37 1.03
N LYS A 79 24.33 10.66 -0.08
CA LYS A 79 23.12 9.85 -0.30
C LYS A 79 22.94 8.77 0.78
N LYS A 80 24.04 8.15 1.22
CA LYS A 80 24.05 7.14 2.28
C LYS A 80 23.76 7.74 3.65
N GLU A 81 24.37 8.88 3.98
CA GLU A 81 24.14 9.59 5.25
C GLU A 81 22.70 10.10 5.37
N LEU A 82 22.08 10.48 4.25
CA LEU A 82 20.68 10.92 4.19
C LEU A 82 19.69 9.76 3.92
N ALA A 83 20.17 8.52 3.82
CA ALA A 83 19.31 7.37 3.56
C ALA A 83 18.47 7.04 4.81
N VAL A 84 17.22 7.49 4.81
CA VAL A 84 16.25 7.14 5.85
C VAL A 84 15.53 5.83 5.52
N ASN A 85 15.19 5.06 6.55
CA ASN A 85 14.50 3.79 6.38
C ASN A 85 13.03 4.01 6.00
N LYS A 86 12.74 3.94 4.68
CA LYS A 86 11.42 4.24 4.09
C LYS A 86 10.25 3.47 4.72
N SER A 87 10.48 2.29 5.29
CA SER A 87 9.42 1.48 5.91
C SER A 87 8.92 2.07 7.24
N LEU A 88 9.80 2.76 7.97
CA LEU A 88 9.53 3.34 9.29
C LEU A 88 9.06 4.79 9.23
N LEU A 89 9.01 5.40 8.04
CA LEU A 89 8.48 6.74 7.89
C LEU A 89 7.00 6.76 8.32
N SER A 90 6.61 7.81 9.03
CA SER A 90 5.21 8.01 9.42
C SER A 90 4.25 8.01 8.22
N SER A 91 4.70 8.44 7.04
CA SER A 91 3.92 8.36 5.80
C SER A 91 3.68 6.91 5.36
N SER A 92 4.68 6.04 5.48
CA SER A 92 4.58 4.62 5.18
C SER A 92 3.67 3.90 6.17
N ILE A 93 3.80 4.22 7.46
CA ILE A 93 2.94 3.68 8.52
C ILE A 93 1.49 4.09 8.28
N ARG A 94 1.20 5.39 8.17
CA ARG A 94 -0.18 5.91 7.95
C ARG A 94 -0.84 5.42 6.66
N LYS A 95 -0.06 5.03 5.64
CA LYS A 95 -0.63 4.42 4.42
C LYS A 95 -1.18 3.01 4.69
N LYS A 96 -0.58 2.28 5.63
CA LYS A 96 -0.95 0.90 5.95
C LYS A 96 -1.87 0.80 7.17
N THR A 97 -1.87 1.82 8.01
CA THR A 97 -2.69 1.87 9.22
C THR A 97 -3.65 3.04 9.11
N SER A 98 -4.95 2.76 9.05
CA SER A 98 -5.96 3.75 9.40
C SER A 98 -5.85 4.09 10.89
N ALA A 99 -6.50 5.19 11.32
CA ALA A 99 -6.60 5.49 12.75
C ALA A 99 -7.16 4.26 13.49
N VAL A 100 -6.59 3.96 14.66
CA VAL A 100 -7.09 2.90 15.52
C VAL A 100 -8.48 3.32 15.98
N ASP A 101 -9.51 2.68 15.42
CA ASP A 101 -10.89 2.91 15.81
C ASP A 101 -11.29 1.84 16.83
N PRO A 102 -11.47 2.20 18.12
CA PRO A 102 -11.89 1.27 19.16
C PRO A 102 -13.38 0.96 19.12
N ARG A 103 -14.16 1.58 18.20
CA ARG A 103 -15.59 1.31 18.10
C ARG A 103 -15.78 -0.16 17.72
N PRO A 104 -16.60 -0.90 18.47
CA PRO A 104 -16.82 -2.33 18.20
C PRO A 104 -17.35 -2.57 16.78
N SER A 105 -18.09 -1.61 16.21
CA SER A 105 -18.55 -1.68 14.81
C SER A 105 -17.41 -1.72 13.79
N ALA A 106 -16.32 -0.99 14.00
CA ALA A 106 -15.20 -0.97 13.05
C ALA A 106 -14.43 -2.31 13.07
N SER A 107 -14.13 -2.82 14.26
CA SER A 107 -13.35 -4.06 14.42
C SER A 107 -14.18 -5.32 14.12
N ILE A 108 -15.38 -5.43 14.71
CA ILE A 108 -16.20 -6.64 14.64
C ILE A 108 -16.95 -6.69 13.31
N VAL A 109 -17.69 -5.63 12.97
CA VAL A 109 -18.51 -5.65 11.74
C VAL A 109 -17.63 -5.46 10.51
N GLY A 110 -16.76 -4.45 10.54
CA GLY A 110 -15.88 -4.13 9.40
C GLY A 110 -14.77 -5.16 9.17
N GLY A 111 -14.17 -5.69 10.25
CA GLY A 111 -13.05 -6.61 10.17
C GLY A 111 -13.48 -8.08 10.11
N THR A 112 -14.08 -8.60 11.18
CA THR A 112 -14.24 -10.04 11.34
C THR A 112 -15.45 -10.60 10.58
N ILE A 113 -16.64 -10.01 10.76
CA ILE A 113 -17.87 -10.52 10.15
C ILE A 113 -17.81 -10.39 8.62
N SER A 114 -17.39 -9.23 8.13
CA SER A 114 -17.28 -8.96 6.69
C SER A 114 -16.38 -9.98 5.98
N VAL A 115 -15.20 -10.27 6.52
CA VAL A 115 -14.25 -11.22 5.92
C VAL A 115 -14.85 -12.63 5.87
N VAL A 116 -15.53 -13.07 6.93
CA VAL A 116 -16.16 -14.40 6.97
C VAL A 116 -17.28 -14.52 5.93
N VAL A 117 -18.13 -13.50 5.81
CA VAL A 117 -19.24 -13.51 4.83
C VAL A 117 -18.71 -13.54 3.41
N ILE A 118 -17.70 -12.72 3.08
CA ILE A 118 -17.12 -12.71 1.73
C ILE A 118 -16.42 -14.05 1.44
N ALA A 119 -15.63 -14.57 2.39
CA ALA A 119 -14.91 -15.84 2.23
C ALA A 119 -15.87 -17.03 2.03
N THR A 120 -16.98 -17.06 2.77
CA THR A 120 -17.98 -18.13 2.64
C THR A 120 -18.69 -18.08 1.29
N VAL A 121 -19.12 -16.90 0.82
CA VAL A 121 -19.78 -16.76 -0.49
C VAL A 121 -18.84 -17.17 -1.63
N VAL A 122 -17.61 -16.65 -1.65
CA VAL A 122 -16.61 -17.01 -2.66
C VAL A 122 -16.27 -18.51 -2.57
N GLY A 123 -16.12 -19.04 -1.36
CA GLY A 123 -15.87 -20.45 -1.11
C GLY A 123 -16.97 -21.35 -1.66
N LEU A 124 -18.25 -20.98 -1.48
CA LEU A 124 -19.38 -21.75 -2.01
C LEU A 124 -19.43 -21.74 -3.54
N ILE A 125 -19.12 -20.62 -4.19
CA ILE A 125 -19.05 -20.54 -5.65
C ILE A 125 -17.95 -21.47 -6.17
N VAL A 126 -16.74 -21.35 -5.61
CA VAL A 126 -15.60 -22.19 -6.01
C VAL A 126 -15.88 -23.67 -5.74
N LEU A 127 -16.45 -24.01 -4.59
CA LEU A 127 -16.77 -25.39 -4.23
C LEU A 127 -17.87 -25.96 -5.14
N SER A 128 -18.86 -25.16 -5.52
CA SER A 128 -19.92 -25.56 -6.46
C SER A 128 -19.37 -25.86 -7.86
N ASP A 129 -18.39 -25.09 -8.31
CA ASP A 129 -17.73 -25.33 -9.59
C ASP A 129 -16.81 -26.56 -9.53
N LEU A 130 -15.99 -26.66 -8.47
CA LEU A 130 -15.08 -27.79 -8.27
C LEU A 130 -15.83 -29.11 -8.15
N THR A 131 -16.94 -29.17 -7.42
CA THR A 131 -17.72 -30.41 -7.29
C THR A 131 -18.29 -30.89 -8.62
N ARG A 132 -18.75 -29.98 -9.49
CA ARG A 132 -19.21 -30.32 -10.85
C ARG A 132 -18.07 -30.87 -11.71
N VAL A 133 -16.92 -30.19 -11.72
CA VAL A 133 -15.76 -30.59 -12.53
C VAL A 133 -15.16 -31.91 -12.01
N ILE A 134 -14.97 -32.05 -10.70
CA ILE A 134 -14.46 -33.27 -10.07
C ILE A 134 -15.37 -34.45 -10.38
N ASN A 135 -16.69 -34.31 -10.23
CA ASN A 135 -17.63 -35.39 -10.53
C ASN A 135 -17.61 -35.78 -12.02
N PHE A 136 -17.57 -34.80 -12.93
CA PHE A 136 -17.46 -35.06 -14.36
C PHE A 136 -16.14 -35.77 -14.73
N CYS A 137 -15.02 -35.30 -14.20
CA CYS A 137 -13.70 -35.90 -14.40
C CYS A 137 -13.65 -37.31 -13.81
N TRP A 138 -14.13 -37.52 -12.58
CA TRP A 138 -14.15 -38.84 -11.93
C TRP A 138 -15.02 -39.83 -12.70
N LYS A 139 -16.20 -39.42 -13.17
CA LYS A 139 -17.08 -40.26 -13.99
C LYS A 139 -16.45 -40.60 -15.35
N THR A 140 -15.73 -39.66 -15.95
CA THR A 140 -15.06 -39.87 -17.25
C THR A 140 -13.84 -40.77 -17.12
N ILE A 141 -13.02 -40.56 -16.08
CA ILE A 141 -11.83 -41.35 -15.77
C ILE A 141 -12.25 -42.78 -15.36
N SER A 142 -13.21 -42.94 -14.45
CA SER A 142 -13.70 -44.27 -14.03
C SER A 142 -14.28 -45.08 -15.19
N LYS A 143 -15.03 -44.45 -16.11
CA LYS A 143 -15.51 -45.10 -17.34
C LYS A 143 -14.36 -45.57 -18.23
N ARG A 144 -13.31 -44.76 -18.41
CA ARG A 144 -12.14 -45.15 -19.20
C ARG A 144 -11.37 -46.29 -18.54
N CYS A 145 -11.18 -46.26 -17.22
CA CYS A 145 -10.56 -47.34 -16.47
C CYS A 145 -11.35 -48.65 -16.62
N ASN A 146 -12.67 -48.61 -16.41
CA ASN A 146 -13.53 -49.79 -16.56
C ASN A 146 -13.52 -50.38 -17.99
N ARG A 147 -13.42 -49.55 -19.04
CA ARG A 147 -13.27 -50.06 -20.42
C ARG A 147 -11.93 -50.76 -20.64
N LYS A 148 -10.83 -50.22 -20.09
CA LYS A 148 -9.50 -50.85 -20.19
C LYS A 148 -9.47 -52.21 -19.49
N THR A 149 -10.09 -52.34 -18.31
CA THR A 149 -10.16 -53.62 -17.59
C THR A 149 -10.94 -54.67 -18.38
N ARG A 150 -12.04 -54.29 -19.03
CA ARG A 150 -12.82 -55.19 -19.90
C ARG A 150 -12.08 -55.59 -21.18
N ALA A 151 -11.33 -54.68 -21.79
CA ALA A 151 -10.49 -54.98 -22.95
C ALA A 151 -9.34 -55.94 -22.60
N ALA A 152 -8.72 -55.77 -21.43
CA ALA A 152 -7.67 -56.66 -20.93
C ALA A 152 -8.17 -58.09 -20.64
N GLN A 153 -9.42 -58.25 -20.20
CA GLN A 153 -10.03 -59.57 -19.96
C GLN A 153 -10.37 -60.31 -21.26
N LYS A 154 -10.69 -59.60 -22.36
CA LYS A 154 -11.01 -60.22 -23.67
C LYS A 154 -9.79 -60.75 -24.43
N GLY A 155 -8.58 -60.27 -24.12
CA GLY A 155 -7.34 -60.71 -24.78
C GLY A 155 -6.58 -61.83 -24.05
N LYS A 156 -7.17 -62.41 -22.99
CA LYS A 156 -6.55 -63.45 -22.16
C LYS A 156 -7.27 -64.82 -22.27
N VAL A 157 -8.11 -64.99 -23.28
CA VAL A 157 -8.82 -66.24 -23.61
C VAL A 157 -8.29 -66.77 -24.93
#